data_AF-G2Y2E9-F1
#
_entry.id   AF-G2Y2E9-F1
#
_cell.length_a   1.000
_cell.length_b   1.000
_cell.length_c   1.000
_cell.angle_alpha   90.00
_cell.angle_beta   90.00
_cell.angle_gamma   90.00
#
_symmetry.space_group_name_H-M   'P 1'
#
loop_
_entity.id
_entity.type
_entity.pdbx_description
1 polymer ?
#
loop_
_entity_poly.entity_id
_entity_poly.type
_entity_poly.pdbx_seq_one_letter_code
_entity_poly.pdbx_strand_id
1 'polypeptide(L)'
;MGVIIPLYNLARHCKDPIIRRQIISLLRSFKRQEGLWNSLLVANALDRIVEIEESVWSEVNAHSDQMRPLIVDPILDLDSKGGRLVYTRQGQEINTQIKIVEEMFTW
;
A
#
# COMPACT_ATOMS: atom_id res chain seq x y z
N MET A 1 5.56 -23.38 6.83
CA MET A 1 5.23 -22.60 5.63
C MET A 1 4.57 -21.29 6.06
N GLY A 2 5.00 -20.17 5.49
CA GLY A 2 4.46 -18.84 5.79
C GLY A 2 3.31 -18.48 4.84
N VAL A 3 2.32 -17.73 5.33
CA VAL A 3 1.13 -17.29 4.59
C VAL A 3 1.05 -15.77 4.45
N ILE A 4 1.81 -14.99 5.23
CA ILE A 4 1.69 -13.52 5.24
C ILE A 4 2.23 -12.94 3.92
N ILE A 5 3.41 -13.39 3.49
CA ILE A 5 4.05 -12.93 2.24
C ILE A 5 3.18 -13.18 0.99
N PRO A 6 2.65 -14.40 0.75
CA PRO A 6 1.80 -14.63 -0.43
C PRO A 6 0.50 -13.82 -0.37
N LEU A 7 -0.11 -13.65 0.80
CA LEU A 7 -1.28 -12.80 0.97
C LEU A 7 -0.97 -11.32 0.67
N TYR A 8 0.17 -10.82 1.15
CA TYR A 8 0.64 -9.47 0.83
C TYR A 8 0.80 -9.27 -0.68
N ASN A 9 1.54 -10.17 -1.34
CA ASN A 9 1.75 -10.07 -2.79
C ASN A 9 0.41 -10.12 -3.54
N LEU A 10 -0.52 -10.97 -3.11
CA LEU A 10 -1.82 -11.08 -3.76
C LEU A 10 -2.64 -9.80 -3.58
N ALA A 11 -2.73 -9.24 -2.38
CA ALA A 11 -3.44 -7.98 -2.16
C ALA A 11 -2.76 -6.78 -2.85
N ARG A 12 -1.43 -6.76 -2.92
CA ARG A 12 -0.66 -5.70 -3.59
C ARG A 12 -0.85 -5.69 -5.10
N HIS A 13 -0.91 -6.86 -5.74
CA HIS A 13 -0.97 -6.95 -7.20
C HIS A 13 -2.40 -7.13 -7.74
N CYS A 14 -3.33 -7.65 -6.94
CA CYS A 14 -4.72 -7.81 -7.34
C CYS A 14 -5.42 -6.45 -7.36
N LYS A 15 -6.02 -6.08 -8.50
CA LYS A 15 -6.82 -4.85 -8.65
C LYS A 15 -8.29 -5.03 -8.31
N ASP A 16 -8.67 -6.17 -7.73
CA ASP A 16 -10.04 -6.44 -7.30
C ASP A 16 -10.24 -5.91 -5.85
N PRO A 17 -11.17 -4.96 -5.64
CA PRO A 17 -11.41 -4.36 -4.33
C PRO A 17 -11.99 -5.35 -3.31
N ILE A 18 -12.73 -6.37 -3.75
CA ILE A 18 -13.34 -7.37 -2.87
C ILE A 18 -12.24 -8.29 -2.33
N ILE A 19 -11.38 -8.81 -3.21
CA ILE A 19 -10.30 -9.73 -2.84
C ILE A 19 -9.32 -9.05 -1.87
N ARG A 20 -8.94 -7.81 -2.16
CA ARG A 20 -8.08 -7.00 -1.27
C ARG A 20 -8.65 -6.86 0.14
N ARG A 21 -9.91 -6.46 0.25
CA ARG A 21 -10.58 -6.29 1.56
C ARG A 21 -10.66 -7.61 2.33
N GLN A 22 -10.92 -8.72 1.65
CA GLN A 22 -10.93 -10.06 2.28
C GLN A 22 -9.55 -10.42 2.83
N ILE A 23 -8.48 -10.18 2.08
CA ILE A 23 -7.11 -10.48 2.52
C ILE A 23 -6.71 -9.60 3.70
N ILE A 24 -7.02 -8.31 3.66
CA ILE A 24 -6.70 -7.38 4.75
C ILE A 24 -7.46 -7.81 6.02
N SER A 25 -8.74 -8.18 5.89
CA SER A 25 -9.52 -8.72 7.00
C SER A 25 -8.92 -10.03 7.56
N LEU A 26 -8.45 -10.91 6.67
CA LEU A 26 -7.79 -12.16 7.05
C LEU A 26 -6.47 -11.93 7.79
N LEU A 27 -5.64 -10.99 7.31
CA LEU A 27 -4.39 -10.62 7.96
C LEU A 27 -4.62 -10.00 9.36
N ARG A 28 -5.71 -9.26 9.53
CA ARG A 28 -6.13 -8.71 10.83
C ARG A 28 -6.60 -9.78 11.82
N SER A 29 -7.22 -10.85 11.35
CA SER A 29 -7.79 -11.88 12.23
C SER A 29 -6.77 -12.88 12.76
N PHE A 30 -5.73 -13.23 11.99
CA PHE A 30 -4.81 -14.31 12.35
C PHE A 30 -3.60 -13.89 13.23
N LYS A 31 -3.42 -12.59 13.52
CA LYS A 31 -2.39 -12.01 14.44
C LYS A 31 -1.09 -12.82 14.52
N ARG A 32 -0.41 -12.98 13.39
CA ARG A 32 0.78 -13.85 13.25
C ARG A 32 2.00 -13.03 12.82
N GLN A 33 3.19 -13.52 13.18
CA GLN A 33 4.46 -13.01 12.70
C GLN A 33 5.29 -14.10 12.02
N GLU A 34 5.84 -13.79 10.85
CA GLU A 34 6.68 -14.66 10.01
C GLU A 34 8.01 -13.95 9.72
N GLY A 35 8.98 -14.09 10.62
CA GLY A 35 10.20 -13.27 10.58
C GLY A 35 9.86 -11.81 10.87
N LEU A 36 10.15 -10.91 9.93
CA LEU A 36 9.77 -9.49 10.03
C LEU A 36 8.33 -9.21 9.58
N TRP A 37 7.66 -10.18 8.96
CA TRP A 37 6.31 -10.02 8.43
C TRP A 37 5.27 -10.19 9.54
N ASN A 38 4.75 -9.08 10.07
CA ASN A 38 3.64 -9.09 11.02
C ASN A 38 2.31 -8.89 10.29
N SER A 39 1.33 -9.74 10.57
CA SER A 39 0.06 -9.72 9.83
C SER A 39 -0.72 -8.41 10.03
N LEU A 40 -0.64 -7.77 11.21
CA LEU A 40 -1.30 -6.51 11.48
C LEU A 40 -0.59 -5.33 10.80
N LEU A 41 0.74 -5.28 10.86
CA LEU A 41 1.53 -4.27 10.14
C LEU A 41 1.28 -4.34 8.64
N VAL A 42 1.31 -5.55 8.09
CA VAL A 42 1.08 -5.80 6.67
C VAL A 42 -0.35 -5.42 6.26
N ALA A 43 -1.35 -5.70 7.10
CA ALA A 43 -2.73 -5.28 6.86
C ALA A 43 -2.86 -3.75 6.81
N ASN A 44 -2.20 -3.03 7.72
CA ASN A 44 -2.24 -1.57 7.75
C ASN A 44 -1.51 -0.95 6.55
N ALA A 45 -0.36 -1.51 6.16
CA ALA A 45 0.36 -1.10 4.96
C ALA A 45 -0.48 -1.33 3.69
N LEU A 46 -1.17 -2.47 3.59
CA LEU A 46 -2.06 -2.76 2.46
C LEU A 46 -3.25 -1.81 2.39
N ASP A 47 -3.93 -1.53 3.51
CA ASP A 47 -5.00 -0.53 3.56
C ASP A 47 -4.50 0.84 3.06
N ARG A 48 -3.27 1.21 3.42
CA ARG A 48 -2.69 2.47 2.97
C ARG A 48 -2.39 2.48 1.46
N ILE A 49 -1.83 1.39 0.94
CA ILE A 49 -1.60 1.22 -0.50
C ILE A 49 -2.92 1.33 -1.26
N VAL A 50 -3.96 0.67 -0.75
CA VAL A 50 -5.32 0.71 -1.30
C VAL A 50 -5.85 2.15 -1.39
N GLU A 51 -5.77 2.90 -0.30
CA GLU A 51 -6.21 4.31 -0.24
C GLU A 51 -5.46 5.19 -1.24
N ILE A 52 -4.13 5.04 -1.32
CA ILE A 52 -3.30 5.81 -2.24
C ILE A 52 -3.70 5.52 -3.68
N GLU A 53 -3.80 4.25 -4.06
CA GLU A 53 -4.22 3.86 -5.40
C GLU A 53 -5.60 4.44 -5.75
N GLU A 54 -6.59 4.26 -4.88
CA GLU A 54 -7.96 4.75 -5.11
C GLU A 54 -8.03 6.30 -5.22
N SER A 55 -7.25 7.02 -4.40
CA SER A 55 -7.19 8.49 -4.46
C SER A 55 -6.68 9.00 -5.81
N VAL A 56 -5.67 8.33 -6.37
CA VAL A 56 -5.07 8.67 -7.65
C VAL A 56 -6.06 8.45 -8.81
N TRP A 57 -6.87 7.39 -8.78
CA TRP A 57 -7.92 7.17 -9.78
C TRP A 57 -9.04 8.22 -9.71
N SER A 58 -9.38 8.70 -8.51
CA SER A 58 -10.42 9.71 -8.32
C SER A 58 -10.00 11.08 -8.89
N GLU A 59 -8.74 11.48 -8.70
CA GLU A 59 -8.20 12.75 -9.21
C GLU A 59 -8.07 12.78 -10.75
N VAL A 60 -7.72 11.64 -11.37
CA VAL A 60 -7.53 11.53 -12.84
C VAL A 60 -8.84 11.65 -13.62
N ASN A 61 -9.97 11.24 -13.04
CA ASN A 61 -11.27 11.34 -13.70
C ASN A 61 -11.81 12.78 -13.81
N ALA A 62 -11.20 13.76 -13.12
CA ALA A 62 -11.63 15.14 -13.19
C ALA A 62 -11.06 15.89 -14.42
N HIS A 63 -9.82 15.58 -14.84
CA HIS A 63 -9.12 16.35 -15.88
C HIS A 63 -8.25 15.47 -16.81
N SER A 64 -8.76 15.22 -18.01
CA SER A 64 -8.08 14.72 -19.22
C SER A 64 -7.71 13.22 -19.31
N ASP A 65 -8.12 12.63 -20.43
CA ASP A 65 -8.00 11.23 -20.88
C ASP A 65 -6.56 10.76 -21.20
N GLN A 66 -5.52 11.44 -20.73
CA GLN A 66 -4.13 11.17 -21.17
C GLN A 66 -3.06 11.10 -20.09
N MET A 67 -3.38 11.24 -18.81
CA MET A 67 -2.40 11.02 -17.76
C MET A 67 -2.61 9.62 -17.17
N ARG A 68 -1.87 8.62 -17.67
CA ARG A 68 -1.69 7.38 -16.89
C ARG A 68 -1.07 7.83 -15.57
N PRO A 69 -1.73 7.67 -14.42
CA PRO A 69 -1.11 8.03 -13.18
C PRO A 69 0.19 7.22 -13.09
N LEU A 70 1.29 7.93 -12.89
CA LEU A 70 2.58 7.32 -12.60
C LEU A 70 2.43 6.66 -11.23
N ILE A 71 1.90 5.43 -11.23
CA ILE A 71 1.81 4.57 -10.05
C ILE A 71 3.25 4.35 -9.64
N VAL A 72 3.72 5.15 -8.67
CA VAL A 72 4.98 4.86 -8.01
C VAL A 72 4.70 3.66 -7.14
N ASP A 73 5.25 2.51 -7.55
CA ASP A 73 5.11 1.25 -6.82
C ASP A 73 5.47 1.47 -5.35
N PRO A 74 4.48 1.42 -4.43
CA PRO A 74 4.78 1.62 -3.02
C PRO A 74 5.65 0.47 -2.53
N ILE A 75 6.72 0.83 -1.80
CA ILE A 75 7.68 -0.11 -1.26
C ILE A 75 7.42 -0.24 0.24
N LEU A 76 7.11 -1.46 0.67
CA LEU A 76 7.05 -1.81 2.09
C LEU A 76 8.41 -2.40 2.49
N ASP A 77 9.15 -1.66 3.29
CA ASP A 77 10.37 -2.10 3.94
C ASP A 77 10.07 -2.50 5.39
N LEU A 78 10.63 -3.60 5.87
CA LEU A 78 10.37 -4.15 7.19
C LEU A 78 11.68 -4.27 7.95
N ASP A 79 11.71 -3.80 9.20
CA ASP A 79 12.88 -3.88 10.07
C ASP A 79 12.49 -4.32 11.50
N SER A 80 13.46 -4.29 12.42
CA SER A 80 13.22 -4.64 13.82
C SER A 80 12.32 -3.64 14.57
N LYS A 81 12.12 -2.43 14.03
CA LYS A 81 11.30 -1.38 14.63
C LYS A 81 9.87 -1.36 14.07
N GLY A 82 9.63 -1.96 12.91
CA GLY A 82 8.32 -2.15 12.31
C GLY A 82 8.35 -2.16 10.79
N GLY A 83 7.44 -1.42 10.14
CA GLY A 83 7.36 -1.29 8.68
C GLY A 83 7.44 0.15 8.22
N ARG A 84 8.20 0.42 7.16
CA ARG A 84 8.24 1.69 6.42
C ARG A 84 7.53 1.52 5.09
N LEU A 85 6.51 2.34 4.83
CA LEU A 85 5.92 2.46 3.51
C LEU A 85 6.46 3.70 2.84
N VAL A 86 7.21 3.51 1.75
CA VAL A 86 7.79 4.58 0.94
C VAL A 86 7.02 4.67 -0.37
N TYR A 87 6.47 5.85 -0.63
CA TYR A 87 5.79 6.15 -1.89
C TYR A 87 6.02 7.61 -2.30
N THR A 88 5.84 7.89 -3.59
CA THR A 88 5.84 9.26 -4.08
C THR A 88 4.40 9.74 -4.23
N ARG A 89 4.11 10.93 -3.72
CA ARG A 89 2.87 11.64 -4.00
C ARG A 89 3.15 12.83 -4.92
N GLN A 90 2.42 12.93 -6.04
CA GLN A 90 2.43 14.16 -6.85
C GLN A 90 1.60 15.22 -6.13
N GLY A 91 2.19 16.37 -5.84
CA GLY A 91 1.46 17.55 -5.36
C GLY A 91 0.79 18.27 -6.52
N GLN A 92 -0.47 18.70 -6.34
CA GLN A 92 -1.30 19.39 -7.34
C GLN A 92 -0.83 20.80 -7.74
N GLU A 93 0.43 21.19 -7.55
CA GLU A 93 0.94 22.47 -8.06
C GLU A 93 1.86 22.25 -9.26
N ILE A 94 1.79 23.20 -10.19
CA ILE A 94 2.43 23.28 -11.52
C ILE A 94 3.98 23.15 -11.47
N ASN A 95 4.56 23.00 -10.28
CA ASN A 95 5.96 22.77 -10.03
C ASN A 95 6.14 21.37 -9.40
N THR A 96 6.34 20.36 -10.25
CA THR A 96 6.36 18.93 -9.92
C THR A 96 7.49 18.57 -8.94
N GLN A 97 7.26 18.78 -7.64
CA GLN A 97 8.07 18.19 -6.59
C GLN A 97 7.50 16.80 -6.25
N ILE A 98 8.25 15.76 -6.62
CA ILE A 98 8.07 14.39 -6.15
C ILE A 98 8.27 14.41 -4.63
N LYS A 99 7.17 14.32 -3.86
CA LYS A 99 7.26 14.21 -2.40
C LYS A 99 7.35 12.74 -2.02
N ILE A 100 8.53 12.32 -1.57
CA ILE A 100 8.71 11.01 -0.93
C ILE A 100 8.04 11.08 0.44
N VAL A 101 7.03 10.25 0.64
CA VAL A 101 6.33 10.10 1.92
C VAL A 101 6.79 8.78 2.52
N GLU A 102 7.29 8.86 3.74
CA GLU A 102 7.68 7.72 4.56
C GLU A 102 6.70 7.59 5.72
N GLU A 103 5.92 6.52 5.72
CA GLU A 103 4.99 6.21 6.80
C GLU A 103 5.55 5.04 7.63
N MET A 104 5.70 5.26 8.93
CA MET A 104 6.20 4.25 9.88
C MET A 104 5.03 3.56 10.58
N PHE A 105 5.01 2.24 10.51
CA PHE A 105 4.12 1.37 11.27
C PHE A 105 4.93 0.68 12.37
N THR A 106 4.59 0.94 13.63
CA THR A 106 5.24 0.31 14.80
C THR A 106 4.46 -0.91 15.29
N TRP A 107 5.14 -1.86 15.95
CA TRP A 107 4.59 -3.09 16.52
C TRP A 107 3.38 -2.91 17.43
#